data_AF-A0A7C7A9Q2-F1
#
_entry.id   AF-A0A7C7A9Q2-F1
#
_cell.length_a   1.000
_cell.length_b   1.000
_cell.length_c   1.000
_cell.angle_alpha   90.00
_cell.angle_beta   90.00
_cell.angle_gamma   90.00
#
_symmetry.space_group_name_H-M   'P 1'
#
loop_
_entity.id
_entity.type
_entity.pdbx_description
1 polymer ?
#
loop_
_entity_poly.entity_id
_entity_poly.type
_entity_poly.pdbx_seq_one_letter_code
_entity_poly.pdbx_strand_id
1 'polypeptide(L)'
;MILIKKGNKRSLLLTLKGEVYSVNLTKHSIKRSKERGITIPSIIKTIEKAANRIKTLDSKDKTTPFAIINKSDNTAIIAKKENSTIHVVTVLKNKEFQIENINRVIFL
;
A
#
# COMPACT_ATOMS: atom_id res chain seq x y z
N MET A 1 11.96 3.33 10.44
CA MET A 1 10.61 3.91 10.26
C MET A 1 10.63 5.32 10.84
N ILE A 2 10.67 6.36 10.01
CA ILE A 2 10.66 7.75 10.50
C ILE A 2 9.28 8.34 10.18
N LEU A 3 8.56 8.72 11.22
CA LEU A 3 7.29 9.44 11.08
C LEU A 3 7.64 10.92 10.88
N ILE A 4 7.62 11.40 9.64
CA ILE A 4 7.86 12.83 9.40
C ILE A 4 6.53 13.56 9.45
N LYS A 5 6.43 14.49 10.39
CA LYS A 5 5.30 15.40 10.55
C LYS A 5 5.61 16.67 9.75
N LYS A 6 4.97 16.86 8.59
CA LYS A 6 5.02 18.12 7.83
C LYS A 6 3.68 18.84 7.99
N GLY A 7 3.59 19.74 8.96
CA GLY A 7 2.33 20.40 9.35
C GLY A 7 1.31 19.40 9.94
N ASN A 8 0.06 19.43 9.46
CA ASN A 8 -1.00 18.49 9.87
C ASN A 8 -1.01 17.15 9.11
N LYS A 9 -0.09 16.96 8.15
CA LYS A 9 0.00 15.72 7.39
C LYS A 9 1.05 14.80 8.02
N ARG A 10 0.61 13.61 8.45
CA ARG A 10 1.49 12.49 8.82
C ARG A 10 1.76 11.70 7.55
N SER A 11 2.97 11.82 7.02
CA SER A 11 3.43 11.02 5.90
C SER A 11 4.45 10.02 6.41
N LEU A 12 4.28 8.76 6.01
CA LEU A 12 5.17 7.69 6.38
C LEU A 12 6.24 7.60 5.32
N LEU A 13 7.51 7.82 5.68
CA LEU A 13 8.59 7.65 4.74
C LEU A 13 9.02 6.19 4.66
N LEU A 14 9.14 5.71 3.44
CA LEU A 14 9.58 4.38 3.10
C LEU A 14 10.80 4.50 2.17
N THR A 15 11.94 3.96 2.59
CA THR A 15 13.14 3.92 1.76
C THR A 15 13.19 2.59 1.02
N LEU A 16 13.25 2.64 -0.31
CA LEU A 16 13.27 1.47 -1.19
C LEU A 16 14.40 1.63 -2.19
N LYS A 17 15.32 0.66 -2.23
CA LYS A 17 16.46 0.63 -3.18
C LYS A 17 17.26 1.96 -3.24
N GLY A 18 17.38 2.67 -2.11
CA GLY A 18 18.07 3.97 -2.03
C GLY A 18 17.21 5.21 -2.34
N GLU A 19 15.97 5.04 -2.80
CA GLU A 19 15.01 6.13 -3.02
C GLU A 19 14.02 6.28 -1.86
N VAL A 20 13.58 7.51 -1.58
CA VAL A 20 12.62 7.81 -0.51
C VAL A 20 11.23 8.03 -1.09
N TYR A 21 10.27 7.24 -0.61
CA TYR A 21 8.86 7.29 -0.96
C TYR A 21 8.02 7.80 0.20
N SER A 22 7.08 8.70 -0.08
CA SER A 22 6.05 9.11 0.87
C SER A 22 4.82 8.22 0.75
N VAL A 23 4.42 7.55 1.83
CA VAL A 23 3.19 6.75 1.89
C VAL A 23 2.09 7.59 2.53
N ASN A 24 1.04 7.85 1.75
CA ASN A 24 -0.14 8.61 2.17
C ASN A 24 -1.35 7.68 2.29
N LEU A 25 -1.92 7.60 3.49
CA LEU A 25 -3.14 6.85 3.77
C LEU A 25 -4.35 7.77 3.58
N THR A 26 -5.28 7.40 2.69
CA THR A 26 -6.57 8.12 2.57
C THR A 26 -7.44 7.90 3.80
N LYS A 27 -8.35 8.83 4.09
CA LYS A 27 -9.35 8.66 5.17
C LYS A 27 -10.11 7.32 5.04
N HIS A 28 -10.44 6.94 3.81
CA HIS A 28 -11.10 5.67 3.52
C HIS A 28 -10.21 4.48 3.91
N SER A 29 -8.96 4.44 3.47
CA SER A 29 -8.03 3.36 3.83
C SER A 29 -7.82 3.21 5.34
N ILE A 30 -7.77 4.32 6.09
CA ILE A 30 -7.62 4.31 7.56
C ILE A 30 -8.86 3.72 8.23
N LYS A 31 -10.06 4.12 7.77
CA LYS A 31 -11.32 3.55 8.27
C LYS A 31 -11.35 2.04 8.02
N ARG A 32 -11.08 1.62 6.78
CA ARG A 32 -11.09 0.22 6.37
C ARG A 32 -10.04 -0.63 7.09
N SER A 33 -8.85 -0.08 7.33
CA SER A 33 -7.80 -0.78 8.07
C SER A 33 -8.22 -1.02 9.53
N LYS A 34 -8.85 -0.03 10.18
CA LYS A 34 -9.38 -0.17 11.54
C LYS A 34 -10.48 -1.23 11.63
N GLU A 35 -11.45 -1.21 10.71
CA GLU A 35 -12.54 -2.21 10.62
C GLU A 35 -12.02 -3.65 10.48
N ARG A 36 -10.84 -3.84 9.88
CA ARG A 36 -10.26 -5.15 9.57
C ARG A 36 -9.15 -5.60 10.53
N GLY A 37 -8.86 -4.78 11.54
CA GLY A 37 -7.75 -5.01 12.47
C GLY A 37 -6.37 -4.96 11.79
N ILE A 38 -6.23 -4.19 10.70
CA ILE A 38 -4.96 -4.02 9.99
C ILE A 38 -4.30 -2.74 10.50
N THR A 39 -3.15 -2.90 11.12
CA THR A 39 -2.40 -1.78 11.68
C THR A 39 -1.64 -1.03 10.59
N ILE A 40 -1.45 0.28 10.77
CA ILE A 40 -0.66 1.11 9.85
C ILE A 40 0.76 0.53 9.63
N PRO A 41 1.48 0.07 10.66
CA PRO A 41 2.77 -0.62 10.46
C PRO A 41 2.69 -1.85 9.55
N SER A 42 1.60 -2.63 9.61
CA SER A 42 1.41 -3.79 8.73
C SER A 42 1.23 -3.38 7.26
N ILE A 43 0.49 -2.29 7.01
CA ILE A 43 0.33 -1.72 5.66
C ILE A 43 1.70 -1.34 5.08
N ILE A 44 2.52 -0.62 5.86
CA ILE A 44 3.86 -0.19 5.43
C ILE A 44 4.75 -1.40 5.13
N LYS A 45 4.82 -2.36 6.06
CA LYS A 45 5.64 -3.57 5.91
C LYS A 45 5.23 -4.38 4.68
N THR A 46 3.94 -4.41 4.37
CA THR A 46 3.42 -5.06 3.17
C THR A 46 3.87 -4.33 1.91
N ILE A 47 3.76 -3.00 1.87
CA ILE A 47 4.24 -2.18 0.76
C ILE A 47 5.75 -2.37 0.59
N GLU A 48 6.54 -2.36 1.66
CA GLU A 48 7.99 -2.55 1.63
C GLU A 48 8.41 -3.90 1.04
N LYS A 49 7.84 -5.00 1.55
CA LYS A 49 8.12 -6.34 1.06
C LYS A 49 7.76 -6.50 -0.42
N ALA A 50 6.65 -5.89 -0.83
CA ALA A 50 6.18 -5.99 -2.19
C ALA A 50 6.94 -5.05 -3.13
N ALA A 51 7.36 -3.89 -2.66
CA ALA A 51 8.13 -2.92 -3.44
C ALA A 51 9.47 -3.45 -3.94
N ASN A 52 10.12 -4.30 -3.15
CA ASN A 52 11.32 -4.99 -3.60
C ASN A 52 11.07 -5.95 -4.78
N ARG A 53 9.81 -6.33 -5.04
CA ARG A 53 9.41 -7.33 -6.05
C ARG A 53 8.58 -6.76 -7.21
N ILE A 54 7.96 -5.60 -7.01
CA ILE A 54 7.01 -5.02 -7.97
C ILE A 54 7.76 -4.05 -8.89
N LYS A 55 7.99 -4.46 -10.15
CA LYS A 55 8.50 -3.57 -11.23
C LYS A 55 7.61 -2.33 -11.44
N THR A 56 6.33 -2.43 -11.13
CA THR A 56 5.33 -1.35 -11.26
C THR A 56 5.63 -0.15 -10.36
N LEU A 57 6.33 -0.34 -9.25
CA LEU A 57 6.72 0.72 -8.32
C LEU A 57 7.94 1.51 -8.81
N ASP A 58 8.81 0.90 -9.61
CA ASP A 58 9.94 1.59 -10.25
C ASP A 58 9.47 2.55 -11.38
N SER A 59 8.20 2.50 -11.78
CA SER A 59 7.64 3.38 -12.82
C SER A 59 7.30 4.75 -12.23
N LYS A 60 7.96 5.81 -12.73
CA LYS A 60 7.85 7.18 -12.17
C LYS A 60 6.43 7.78 -12.24
N ASP A 61 5.60 7.35 -13.20
CA ASP A 61 4.25 7.89 -13.42
C ASP A 61 3.18 6.79 -13.63
N LYS A 62 2.60 6.27 -12.55
CA LYS A 62 1.45 5.36 -12.63
C LYS A 62 0.30 5.78 -11.73
N THR A 63 -0.58 6.59 -12.31
CA THR A 63 -1.85 7.02 -11.71
C THR A 63 -2.87 5.88 -11.61
N THR A 64 -2.72 4.83 -12.43
CA THR A 64 -3.58 3.65 -12.40
C THR A 64 -3.44 2.90 -11.06
N PRO A 65 -4.54 2.67 -10.33
CA PRO A 65 -4.50 1.88 -9.11
C PRO A 65 -4.00 0.45 -9.37
N PHE A 66 -3.19 -0.06 -8.47
CA PHE A 66 -2.68 -1.42 -8.47
C PHE A 66 -2.87 -2.05 -7.09
N ALA A 67 -2.98 -3.38 -7.07
CA ALA A 67 -3.10 -4.15 -5.84
C ALA A 67 -1.72 -4.66 -5.40
N ILE A 68 -1.41 -4.48 -4.12
CA ILE A 68 -0.30 -5.13 -3.42
C ILE A 68 -0.89 -6.21 -2.53
N ILE A 69 -0.53 -7.46 -2.77
CA ILE A 69 -1.12 -8.59 -2.07
C ILE A 69 -0.09 -9.20 -1.13
N ASN A 70 -0.46 -9.33 0.15
CA ASN A 70 0.25 -10.13 1.12
C ASN A 70 -0.50 -11.44 1.34
N LYS A 71 0.04 -12.52 0.78
CA LYS A 71 -0.51 -13.87 0.90
C LYS A 71 -0.35 -14.48 2.30
N SER A 72 0.59 -13.98 3.10
CA SER A 72 0.84 -14.54 4.44
C SER A 72 -0.23 -14.16 5.45
N ASP A 73 -0.88 -13.01 5.26
CA ASP A 73 -1.94 -12.49 6.12
C ASP A 73 -3.25 -12.24 5.36
N ASN A 74 -3.33 -12.70 4.10
CA ASN A 74 -4.43 -12.51 3.16
C ASN A 74 -4.98 -11.07 3.13
N THR A 75 -4.06 -10.11 3.12
CA THR A 75 -4.36 -8.68 3.01
C THR A 75 -4.03 -8.20 1.61
N ALA A 76 -4.89 -7.37 1.02
CA ALA A 76 -4.58 -6.64 -0.20
C ALA A 76 -4.65 -5.13 0.06
N ILE A 77 -3.72 -4.39 -0.51
CA ILE A 77 -3.66 -2.92 -0.43
C ILE A 77 -3.84 -2.41 -1.85
N ILE A 78 -4.89 -1.63 -2.09
CA ILE A 78 -5.05 -0.94 -3.36
C ILE A 78 -4.36 0.41 -3.22
N ALA A 79 -3.38 0.66 -4.08
CA ALA A 79 -2.58 1.87 -4.07
C ALA A 79 -2.42 2.45 -5.48
N LYS A 80 -2.10 3.74 -5.57
CA LYS A 80 -1.64 4.39 -6.80
C LYS A 80 -0.33 5.12 -6.54
N LYS A 81 0.50 5.31 -7.57
CA LYS A 81 1.80 5.97 -7.45
C LYS A 81 1.83 7.25 -8.27
N GLU A 82 2.01 8.38 -7.60
CA GLU A 82 2.19 9.68 -8.23
C GLU A 82 3.57 10.20 -7.82
N ASN A 83 4.51 10.24 -8.77
CA ASN A 83 5.91 10.56 -8.50
C ASN A 83 6.49 9.65 -7.38
N SER A 84 7.13 10.23 -6.37
CA SER A 84 7.64 9.53 -5.18
C SER A 84 6.59 9.34 -4.08
N THR A 85 5.30 9.42 -4.39
CA THR A 85 4.21 9.25 -3.42
C THR A 85 3.37 8.03 -3.73
N ILE A 86 3.22 7.14 -2.74
CA ILE A 86 2.32 6.00 -2.78
C ILE A 86 1.05 6.37 -2.01
N HIS A 87 -0.07 6.45 -2.72
CA HIS A 87 -1.38 6.72 -2.13
C HIS A 87 -2.11 5.40 -1.89
N VAL A 88 -2.34 5.07 -0.62
CA VAL A 88 -3.13 3.91 -0.24
C VAL A 88 -4.61 4.29 -0.31
N VAL A 89 -5.31 3.73 -1.29
CA VAL A 89 -6.72 3.99 -1.56
C VAL A 89 -7.59 3.18 -0.60
N THR A 90 -7.33 1.88 -0.47
CA THR A 90 -8.07 1.01 0.45
C THR A 90 -7.24 -0.19 0.87
N VAL A 91 -7.72 -0.87 1.92
CA VAL A 91 -7.15 -2.11 2.44
C VAL A 91 -8.27 -3.14 2.50
N LEU A 92 -7.97 -4.35 2.07
CA LEU A 92 -8.89 -5.47 1.92
C LEU A 92 -8.38 -6.68 2.69
N LYS A 93 -9.30 -7.55 3.14
CA LYS A 93 -8.95 -8.79 3.86
C LYS A 93 -9.90 -9.92 3.47
N ASN A 94 -9.36 -11.13 3.27
CA ASN A 94 -10.03 -12.43 3.09
C ASN A 94 -11.34 -12.48 2.27
N LYS A 95 -12.42 -11.83 2.75
CA LYS A 95 -13.78 -11.90 2.19
C LYS A 95 -14.03 -10.95 1.01
N GLU A 96 -13.15 -9.98 0.80
CA GLU A 96 -13.38 -8.91 -0.19
C GLU A 96 -12.64 -9.12 -1.50
N PHE A 97 -11.78 -10.14 -1.56
CA PHE A 97 -11.03 -10.46 -2.76
C PHE A 97 -10.58 -11.92 -2.77
N GLN A 98 -10.39 -12.44 -3.96
CA GLN A 98 -9.70 -13.70 -4.22
C GLN A 98 -8.47 -13.47 -5.09
N ILE A 99 -7.45 -14.30 -4.87
CA ILE A 99 -6.21 -14.27 -5.64
C ILE A 99 -6.24 -15.49 -6.57
N GLU A 100 -6.53 -15.27 -7.85
CA GLU A 100 -6.52 -16.37 -8.83
C GLU A 100 -5.10 -16.74 -9.24
N ASN A 101 -4.21 -15.75 -9.40
CA ASN A 101 -2.83 -15.95 -9.85
C ASN A 101 -1.91 -14.81 -9.38
N ILE A 102 -0.59 -14.95 -9.57
CA ILE A 102 0.46 -14.02 -9.07
C ILE A 102 0.14 -12.54 -9.36
N ASN A 103 -0.59 -12.26 -10.45
CA ASN A 103 -0.91 -10.90 -10.90
C ASN A 103 -2.42 -10.60 -10.99
N ARG A 104 -3.32 -11.50 -10.57
CA ARG A 104 -4.77 -11.31 -10.74
C ARG A 104 -5.51 -11.40 -9.41
N VAL A 105 -6.11 -10.26 -9.04
CA VAL A 105 -7.04 -10.11 -7.91
C VAL A 105 -8.44 -9.98 -8.49
N ILE A 106 -9.38 -10.74 -7.96
CA ILE A 106 -10.82 -10.57 -8.19
C ILE A 106 -11.41 -9.99 -6.92
N PHE A 107 -12.22 -8.93 -7.06
CA PHE A 107 -13.00 -8.40 -5.95
C PHE A 107 -14.30 -9.18 -5.84
N LEU A 108 -14.64 -9.61 -4.63
CA LEU A 108 -15.85 -10.39 -4.33
C LEU A 108 -17.04 -9.48 -3.98
#